data_AF-A0A8K0CTH8-F1
#
_entry.id   AF-A0A8K0CTH8-F1
#
_cell.length_a   1.000
_cell.length_b   1.000
_cell.length_c   1.000
_cell.angle_alpha   90.00
_cell.angle_beta   90.00
_cell.angle_gamma   90.00
#
_symmetry.space_group_name_H-M   'P 1'
#
loop_
_entity.id
_entity.type
_entity.pdbx_description
1 polymer ?
#
loop_
_entity_poly.entity_id
_entity_poly.type
_entity_poly.pdbx_seq_one_letter_code
_entity_poly.pdbx_strand_id
1 'polypeptide(L)'
;MKRLRIHIFGISDVGWPGIDQKWKKIKTELMQAAADKLNIIQKQKKQNWMTTEILKVMEERRRNKNWDHVKYKELNRMIRKRIKEAKEEYMTENVER
;
A
#
# COMPACT_ATOMS: atom_id res chain seq x y z
N MET A 1 -13.62 -63.12 14.90
CA MET A 1 -13.50 -61.64 14.86
C MET A 1 -12.11 -61.23 15.31
N LYS A 2 -11.27 -60.69 14.43
CA LYS A 2 -9.98 -60.09 14.80
C LYS A 2 -9.93 -58.69 14.18
N ARG A 3 -10.18 -57.66 14.99
CA ARG A 3 -10.03 -56.25 14.60
C ARG A 3 -8.53 -55.96 14.54
N LEU A 4 -7.99 -55.75 13.34
CA LEU A 4 -6.64 -55.23 13.17
C LEU A 4 -6.62 -53.78 13.65
N ARG A 5 -5.93 -53.52 14.77
CA ARG A 5 -5.56 -52.17 15.22
C ARG A 5 -4.52 -51.63 14.25
N ILE A 6 -4.95 -50.79 13.31
CA ILE A 6 -4.02 -50.04 12.47
C ILE A 6 -3.52 -48.86 13.33
N HIS A 7 -2.29 -48.97 13.82
CA HIS A 7 -1.58 -47.82 14.37
C HIS A 7 -1.19 -46.92 13.19
N ILE A 8 -1.96 -45.86 12.97
CA ILE A 8 -1.55 -44.77 12.09
C ILE A 8 -0.39 -44.09 12.81
N PHE A 9 0.84 -44.50 12.50
CA PHE A 9 2.02 -43.73 12.87
C PHE A 9 1.87 -42.35 12.25
N GLY A 10 1.93 -41.33 13.10
CA GLY A 10 1.85 -39.93 12.71
C GLY A 10 2.86 -39.65 11.61
N ILE A 11 2.36 -39.18 10.47
CA ILE A 11 3.16 -38.47 9.48
C ILE A 11 3.47 -37.11 10.12
N SER A 12 4.39 -37.10 11.09
CA SER A 12 5.01 -35.86 11.55
C SER A 12 6.10 -35.53 10.54
N ASP A 13 5.93 -34.39 9.88
CA ASP A 13 6.97 -33.67 9.17
C ASP A 13 7.49 -34.31 7.87
N VAL A 14 6.59 -34.52 6.90
CA VAL A 14 7.01 -34.37 5.50
C VAL A 14 7.17 -32.87 5.20
N GLY A 15 8.30 -32.31 5.62
CA GLY A 15 8.79 -31.04 5.10
C GLY A 15 9.08 -31.23 3.62
N TRP A 16 8.06 -31.09 2.77
CA TRP A 16 8.15 -31.34 1.34
C TRP A 16 9.22 -30.43 0.73
N PRO A 17 10.39 -30.97 0.36
CA PRO A 17 11.47 -30.16 -0.15
C PRO A 17 11.01 -29.52 -1.46
N GLY A 18 11.01 -28.18 -1.49
CA GLY A 18 10.59 -27.41 -2.65
C GLY A 18 9.16 -26.86 -2.60
N ILE A 19 8.33 -27.19 -1.59
CA ILE A 19 7.07 -26.46 -1.37
C ILE A 19 7.36 -25.01 -1.01
N ASP A 20 8.32 -24.77 -0.11
CA ASP A 20 8.70 -23.41 0.29
C ASP A 20 9.22 -22.59 -0.89
N GLN A 21 9.95 -23.23 -1.80
CA GLN A 21 10.49 -22.56 -2.98
C GLN A 21 9.40 -22.25 -4.00
N LYS A 22 8.45 -23.18 -4.22
CA LYS A 22 7.26 -22.94 -5.05
C LYS A 22 6.38 -21.83 -4.43
N TRP A 23 6.18 -21.85 -3.12
CA TRP A 23 5.43 -20.84 -2.39
C TRP A 23 6.10 -19.47 -2.47
N LYS A 24 7.42 -19.41 -2.30
CA LYS A 24 8.21 -18.19 -2.46
C LYS A 24 8.07 -17.65 -3.88
N LYS A 25 8.14 -18.50 -4.91
CA LYS A 25 7.96 -18.12 -6.31
C LYS A 25 6.56 -17.54 -6.56
N ILE A 26 5.50 -18.23 -6.12
CA ILE A 26 4.12 -17.75 -6.22
C ILE A 26 3.97 -16.40 -5.52
N LYS A 27 4.51 -16.25 -4.31
CA LYS A 27 4.45 -15.01 -3.55
C LYS A 27 5.17 -13.87 -4.28
N THR A 28 6.35 -14.12 -4.84
CA THR A 28 7.11 -13.11 -5.58
C THR A 28 6.39 -12.71 -6.87
N GLU A 29 5.91 -13.67 -7.65
CA GLU A 29 5.16 -13.40 -8.89
C GLU A 29 3.85 -12.65 -8.60
N LEU A 30 3.13 -13.01 -7.53
CA LEU A 30 1.93 -12.31 -7.12
C LEU A 30 2.26 -10.89 -6.64
N MET A 31 3.32 -10.71 -5.85
CA MET A 31 3.75 -9.38 -5.41
C MET A 31 4.24 -8.52 -6.57
N GLN A 32 4.86 -9.11 -7.59
CA GLN A 32 5.31 -8.40 -8.79
C GLN A 32 4.15 -8.08 -9.72
N ALA A 33 3.25 -9.01 -9.99
CA ALA A 33 2.01 -8.74 -10.73
C ALA A 33 1.13 -7.71 -10.00
N ALA A 34 1.08 -7.77 -8.67
CA ALA A 34 0.47 -6.73 -7.85
C ALA A 34 1.24 -5.42 -7.97
N ALA A 35 2.56 -5.39 -7.89
CA ALA A 35 3.35 -4.18 -8.05
C ALA A 35 3.31 -3.60 -9.47
N ASP A 36 3.01 -4.40 -10.50
CA ASP A 36 2.94 -4.01 -11.91
C ASP A 36 1.52 -3.58 -12.31
N LYS A 37 0.48 -4.26 -11.80
CA LYS A 37 -0.94 -3.95 -12.05
C LYS A 37 -1.51 -2.96 -11.04
N LEU A 38 -1.16 -3.14 -9.78
CA LEU A 38 -1.27 -2.13 -8.73
C LEU A 38 0.02 -1.31 -8.68
N ASN A 39 0.83 -1.26 -9.76
CA ASN A 39 1.75 -0.15 -9.98
C ASN A 39 0.85 1.05 -9.91
N ILE A 40 0.89 1.60 -8.72
CA ILE A 40 0.18 2.74 -8.23
C ILE A 40 0.28 3.66 -9.40
N ILE A 41 -0.87 3.91 -10.06
CA ILE A 41 -1.14 5.13 -10.80
C ILE A 41 -0.30 6.15 -10.05
N GLN A 42 0.90 6.47 -10.53
CA GLN A 42 1.77 7.43 -9.87
C GLN A 42 0.89 8.63 -9.93
N LYS A 43 0.15 8.94 -8.85
CA LYS A 43 -1.16 9.58 -8.97
C LYS A 43 -0.91 10.81 -9.78
N GLN A 44 -1.22 10.73 -11.07
CA GLN A 44 -0.66 11.66 -12.04
C GLN A 44 -1.09 12.99 -11.48
N LYS A 45 -0.15 13.93 -11.34
CA LYS A 45 -0.47 15.23 -10.77
C LYS A 45 -1.63 15.74 -11.60
N LYS A 46 -2.86 15.60 -11.09
CA LYS A 46 -4.07 15.96 -11.83
C LYS A 46 -4.09 17.45 -12.10
N GLN A 47 -3.27 18.18 -11.36
CA GLN A 47 -3.12 19.61 -11.35
C GLN A 47 -1.63 19.94 -11.22
N ASN A 48 -1.16 20.92 -11.99
CA ASN A 48 0.25 21.28 -12.10
C ASN A 48 0.83 21.79 -10.77
N TRP A 49 -0.01 22.43 -9.94
CA TRP A 49 0.32 22.88 -8.59
C TRP A 49 0.39 21.74 -7.55
N MET A 50 0.02 20.50 -7.89
CA MET A 50 -0.03 19.43 -6.89
C MET A 50 1.36 18.84 -6.65
N THR A 51 1.96 19.10 -5.47
CA THR A 51 3.28 18.57 -5.11
C THR A 51 3.23 17.11 -4.66
N THR A 52 4.37 16.41 -4.76
CA THR A 52 4.52 15.03 -4.29
C THR A 52 4.29 14.91 -2.78
N GLU A 53 4.56 15.97 -2.02
CA GLU A 53 4.26 16.07 -0.59
C GLU A 53 2.76 16.02 -0.31
N ILE A 54 1.95 16.81 -1.03
CA ILE A 54 0.49 16.81 -0.88
C ILE A 54 -0.06 15.40 -1.13
N LEU A 55 0.46 14.69 -2.13
CA LEU A 55 0.07 13.33 -2.43
C LEU A 55 0.40 12.34 -1.30
N LYS A 56 1.58 12.46 -0.68
CA LYS A 56 1.97 11.64 0.48
C LYS A 56 1.05 11.88 1.68
N VAL A 57 0.81 13.14 2.03
CA VAL A 57 -0.06 13.50 3.17
C VAL A 57 -1.51 13.08 2.92
N MET A 58 -2.01 13.15 1.68
CA MET A 58 -3.32 12.61 1.31
C MET A 58 -3.42 11.10 1.50
N GLU A 59 -2.35 10.36 1.25
CA GLU A 59 -2.31 8.91 1.43
C GLU A 59 -2.28 8.53 2.92
N GLU A 60 -1.52 9.26 3.72
CA GLU A 60 -1.56 9.12 5.18
C GLU A 60 -2.96 9.41 5.75
N ARG A 61 -3.65 10.44 5.22
CA ARG A 61 -5.03 10.74 5.63
C ARG A 61 -5.97 9.57 5.30
N ARG A 62 -5.82 8.91 4.15
CA ARG A 62 -6.65 7.76 3.77
C ARG A 62 -6.47 6.59 4.73
N ARG A 63 -5.22 6.31 5.13
CA ARG A 63 -4.88 5.25 6.08
C ARG A 63 -5.47 5.51 7.48
N ASN A 64 -5.49 6.77 7.91
CA ASN A 64 -5.96 7.14 9.26
C ASN A 64 -7.47 7.38 9.38
N LYS A 65 -8.25 7.29 8.30
CA LYS A 65 -9.70 7.64 8.29
C LYS A 65 -10.52 6.89 9.35
N ASN A 66 -10.21 5.61 9.57
CA ASN A 66 -10.98 4.73 10.45
C ASN A 66 -10.20 4.33 11.72
N TRP A 67 -8.98 4.85 11.91
CA TRP A 67 -8.09 4.43 12.99
C TRP A 67 -7.83 5.55 14.00
N ASP A 68 -7.55 6.76 13.53
CA ASP A 68 -7.25 7.90 14.39
C ASP A 68 -7.92 9.18 13.84
N HIS A 69 -9.03 9.55 14.49
CA HIS A 69 -9.81 10.73 14.10
C HIS A 69 -9.10 12.05 14.39
N VAL A 70 -8.23 12.11 15.40
CA VAL A 70 -7.46 13.33 15.73
C VAL A 70 -6.43 13.56 14.62
N LYS A 71 -5.63 12.52 14.33
CA LYS A 71 -4.64 12.55 13.26
C LYS A 71 -5.27 12.77 11.88
N TYR A 72 -6.46 12.22 11.62
CA TYR A 72 -7.21 12.51 10.39
C TYR A 72 -7.53 14.00 10.25
N LYS A 73 -8.04 14.65 11.32
CA LYS A 73 -8.38 16.08 11.30
C LYS A 73 -7.13 16.95 11.09
N GLU A 74 -6.04 16.62 11.78
CA GLU A 74 -4.75 17.32 11.62
C GLU A 74 -4.21 17.21 10.20
N LEU A 75 -4.13 15.98 9.66
CA LEU A 75 -3.69 15.74 8.28
C LEU A 75 -4.58 16.48 7.29
N ASN A 76 -5.90 16.52 7.51
CA ASN A 76 -6.81 17.25 6.65
C ASN A 76 -6.58 18.77 6.69
N ARG A 77 -6.32 19.36 7.86
CA ARG A 77 -5.95 20.78 7.99
C ARG A 77 -4.64 21.07 7.27
N MET A 78 -3.67 20.18 7.44
CA MET A 78 -2.34 20.28 6.83
C MET A 78 -2.39 20.22 5.29
N ILE A 79 -3.22 19.32 4.74
CA ILE A 79 -3.46 19.22 3.29
C ILE A 79 -4.05 20.52 2.75
N ARG A 80 -5.05 21.10 3.43
CA ARG A 80 -5.67 22.37 2.99
C ARG A 80 -4.66 23.52 2.96
N LYS A 81 -3.78 23.60 3.97
CA LYS A 81 -2.71 24.60 4.01
C LYS A 81 -1.75 24.44 2.83
N ARG A 82 -1.23 23.23 2.61
CA ARG A 82 -0.31 22.96 1.50
C ARG A 82 -0.94 23.19 0.12
N ILE A 83 -2.22 22.88 -0.05
CA ILE A 83 -2.94 23.18 -1.31
C ILE A 83 -3.01 24.70 -1.54
N LYS A 84 -3.22 25.49 -0.49
CA LYS A 84 -3.26 26.94 -0.59
C LYS A 84 -1.88 27.48 -1.01
N GLU A 85 -0.84 27.08 -0.29
CA GLU A 85 0.56 27.48 -0.57
C GLU A 85 0.97 27.11 -2.00
N ALA A 86 0.74 25.87 -2.41
CA ALA A 86 1.13 25.43 -3.75
C ALA A 86 0.34 26.12 -4.88
N LYS A 87 -0.89 26.55 -4.61
CA LYS A 87 -1.65 27.39 -5.55
C LYS A 87 -1.13 28.81 -5.60
N GLU A 88 -0.74 29.39 -4.47
CA GLU A 88 -0.13 30.71 -4.40
C GLU A 88 1.20 30.73 -5.16
N GLU A 89 2.09 29.76 -4.91
CA GLU A 89 3.35 29.57 -5.64
C GLU A 89 3.14 29.47 -7.16
N TYR A 90 2.14 28.66 -7.57
CA TYR A 90 1.81 28.54 -8.99
C TYR A 90 1.32 29.87 -9.59
N MET A 91 0.52 30.65 -8.86
CA MET A 91 0.05 31.94 -9.36
C MET A 91 1.19 32.96 -9.45
N THR A 92 2.11 33.01 -8.47
CA THR A 92 3.25 33.92 -8.53
C THR A 92 4.19 33.58 -9.68
N GLU A 93 4.53 32.30 -9.88
CA GLU A 93 5.40 31.87 -10.98
C GLU A 93 4.80 32.13 -12.38
N ASN A 94 3.47 32.13 -12.50
CA ASN A 94 2.79 32.39 -13.78
C ASN A 94 2.46 33.86 -14.03
N VAL A 95 2.54 34.73 -13.01
CA VAL A 95 2.34 36.19 -13.15
C VAL A 95 3.66 36.91 -13.46
N GLU A 96 4.80 36.32 -13.11
CA GLU A 96 6.14 36.87 -13.39
C GLU A 96 6.71 36.47 -14.77
N ARG A 97 5.91 35.81 -15.63
CA ARG A 97 6.22 35.52 -17.03
C ARG A 97 5.34 36.32 -17.98
#